data_AF-A0AAD4HRP3-F1
#
_entry.id   AF-A0AAD4HRP3-F1
#
_cell.length_a   1.000
_cell.length_b   1.000
_cell.length_c   1.000
_cell.angle_alpha   90.00
_cell.angle_beta   90.00
_cell.angle_gamma   90.00
#
_symmetry.space_group_name_H-M   'P 1'
#
loop_
_entity.id
_entity.type
_entity.pdbx_description
1 polymer ?
#
loop_
_entity_poly.entity_id
_entity_poly.type
_entity_poly.pdbx_seq_one_letter_code
_entity_poly.pdbx_strand_id
1 'polypeptide(L)'
;RYSNFPQPTSRELARLASRAGRRFIVASTMMKFIDDGYHDPRDRLHLMLEFTSELLPGTEVYKLYDRILATCTNPARAYLHLSVVASLADPLSISQISELLGPGEGRDVETVLVQLRSVMDIPTESSLPVNIHHSSVRDYVSD
;
A
#
# COMPACT_ATOMS: atom_id res chain seq x y z
N ARG A 1 -7.98 -14.13 11.56
CA ARG A 1 -6.97 -15.23 11.62
C ARG A 1 -7.00 -15.94 10.26
N TYR A 2 -5.83 -16.06 9.66
CA TYR A 2 -5.50 -16.44 8.27
C TYR A 2 -5.95 -17.86 7.87
N SER A 3 -7.12 -18.00 7.26
CA SER A 3 -7.52 -19.29 6.65
C SER A 3 -7.04 -19.46 5.20
N ASN A 4 -6.71 -18.37 4.49
CA ASN A 4 -6.40 -18.39 3.05
C ASN A 4 -5.01 -17.84 2.66
N PHE A 5 -4.13 -17.51 3.61
CA PHE A 5 -2.81 -17.00 3.25
C PHE A 5 -2.01 -18.07 2.48
N PRO A 6 -1.46 -17.77 1.29
CA PRO A 6 -0.72 -18.74 0.51
C PRO A 6 0.53 -19.15 1.28
N GLN A 7 0.82 -20.45 1.34
CA GLN A 7 2.11 -20.92 1.84
C GLN A 7 3.14 -20.78 0.72
N PRO A 8 4.08 -19.82 0.79
CA PRO A 8 5.11 -19.68 -0.25
C PRO A 8 6.10 -20.84 -0.13
N THR A 9 6.65 -21.27 -1.25
CA THR A 9 7.78 -22.21 -1.26
C THR A 9 9.01 -21.59 -0.57
N SER A 10 9.94 -22.41 -0.10
CA SER A 10 11.19 -21.92 0.50
C SER A 10 11.97 -20.99 -0.44
N ARG A 11 11.88 -21.21 -1.75
CA ARG A 11 12.50 -20.37 -2.78
C ARG A 11 11.84 -19.00 -2.87
N GLU A 12 10.52 -18.94 -2.88
CA GLU A 12 9.76 -17.69 -2.91
C GLU A 12 9.98 -16.89 -1.62
N LEU A 13 9.97 -17.56 -0.47
CA LEU A 13 10.25 -16.93 0.81
C LEU A 13 11.68 -16.36 0.85
N ALA A 14 12.69 -17.13 0.43
CA ALA A 14 14.08 -16.66 0.36
C ALA A 14 14.24 -15.45 -0.56
N ARG A 15 13.49 -15.42 -1.66
CA ARG A 15 13.47 -14.31 -2.61
C ARG A 15 12.85 -13.05 -2.01
N LEU A 16 11.67 -13.16 -1.40
CA LEU A 16 11.02 -12.03 -0.71
C LEU A 16 11.90 -11.51 0.43
N ALA A 17 12.47 -12.40 1.24
CA ALA A 17 13.37 -12.04 2.33
C ALA A 17 14.64 -11.35 1.84
N SER A 18 15.29 -11.91 0.81
CA SER A 18 16.46 -11.28 0.16
C SER A 18 16.11 -9.90 -0.38
N ARG A 19 14.88 -9.70 -0.85
CA ARG A 19 14.45 -8.44 -1.45
C ARG A 19 13.92 -7.42 -0.45
N ALA A 20 13.49 -7.84 0.73
CA ALA A 20 13.27 -6.94 1.87
C ALA A 20 14.59 -6.56 2.56
N GLY A 21 15.62 -7.40 2.40
CA GLY A 21 16.92 -7.22 3.04
C GLY A 21 16.78 -7.11 4.56
N ARG A 22 17.38 -6.07 5.15
CA ARG A 22 17.28 -5.75 6.58
C ARG A 22 16.23 -4.68 6.90
N ARG A 23 15.32 -4.37 5.95
CA ARG A 23 14.30 -3.33 6.10
C ARG A 23 12.95 -3.93 6.46
N PHE A 24 12.62 -3.85 7.75
CA PHE A 24 11.31 -4.30 8.24
C PHE A 24 10.15 -3.62 7.52
N ILE A 25 10.27 -2.33 7.18
CA ILE A 25 9.22 -1.62 6.45
C ILE A 25 8.90 -2.29 5.10
N VAL A 26 9.92 -2.67 4.32
CA VAL A 26 9.74 -3.36 3.03
C VAL A 26 9.03 -4.69 3.24
N ALA A 27 9.52 -5.52 4.17
CA ALA A 27 8.90 -6.81 4.48
C ALA A 27 7.44 -6.66 4.91
N SER A 28 7.15 -5.70 5.80
CA SER A 28 5.80 -5.47 6.31
C SER A 28 4.85 -4.99 5.22
N THR A 29 5.28 -4.08 4.34
CA THR A 29 4.47 -3.60 3.21
C THR A 29 4.21 -4.72 2.21
N MET A 30 5.22 -5.57 1.91
CA MET A 30 5.02 -6.75 1.06
C MET A 30 3.95 -7.68 1.63
N MET A 31 4.02 -7.97 2.94
CA MET A 31 3.04 -8.84 3.60
C MET A 31 1.63 -8.24 3.60
N LYS A 32 1.50 -6.94 3.87
CA LYS A 32 0.20 -6.24 3.82
C LYS A 32 -0.37 -6.13 2.41
N PHE A 33 0.49 -6.12 1.39
CA PHE A 33 0.06 -6.17 -0.01
C PHE A 33 -0.46 -7.56 -0.40
N ILE A 34 0.22 -8.62 0.06
CA ILE A 34 -0.18 -10.02 -0.19
C ILE A 34 -1.48 -10.34 0.55
N ASP A 35 -1.58 -9.95 1.83
CA ASP A 35 -2.75 -10.16 2.68
C ASP A 35 -3.65 -8.93 2.71
N ASP A 36 -4.03 -8.43 1.54
CA ASP A 36 -4.89 -7.25 1.49
C ASP A 36 -6.37 -7.57 1.78
N GLY A 37 -6.75 -8.85 1.83
CA GLY A 37 -8.08 -9.34 2.19
C GLY A 37 -9.17 -9.08 1.15
N TYR A 38 -8.84 -8.49 0.00
CA TYR A 38 -9.80 -8.10 -1.05
C TYR A 38 -9.48 -8.75 -2.40
N HIS A 39 -8.20 -9.08 -2.64
CA HIS A 39 -7.77 -9.86 -3.79
C HIS A 39 -7.42 -11.29 -3.38
N ASP A 40 -7.33 -12.20 -4.35
CA ASP A 40 -6.76 -13.53 -4.09
C ASP A 40 -5.31 -13.36 -3.64
N PRO A 41 -4.95 -13.79 -2.42
CA PRO A 41 -3.60 -13.59 -1.91
C PRO A 41 -2.54 -14.38 -2.70
N ARG A 42 -2.92 -15.41 -3.48
CA ARG A 42 -2.03 -16.10 -4.42
C ARG A 42 -1.65 -15.21 -5.60
N ASP A 43 -2.61 -14.52 -6.19
CA ASP A 43 -2.37 -13.56 -7.27
C ASP A 43 -1.48 -12.41 -6.78
N ARG A 44 -1.74 -11.93 -5.55
CA ARG A 44 -0.93 -10.89 -4.92
C ARG A 44 0.49 -11.36 -4.60
N LEU A 45 0.66 -12.61 -4.18
CA LEU A 45 1.98 -13.23 -4.01
C LEU A 45 2.73 -13.30 -5.35
N HIS A 46 2.07 -13.73 -6.43
CA HIS A 46 2.67 -13.78 -7.76
C HIS A 46 3.12 -12.39 -8.25
N LEU A 47 2.24 -11.39 -8.16
CA LEU A 47 2.59 -9.99 -8.50
C LEU A 47 3.76 -9.47 -7.67
N MET A 48 3.78 -9.76 -6.36
CA MET A 48 4.89 -9.35 -5.50
C MET A 48 6.20 -10.02 -5.93
N LEU A 49 6.18 -11.31 -6.24
CA LEU A 49 7.34 -12.03 -6.74
C LEU A 49 7.84 -11.43 -8.07
N GLU A 50 6.94 -11.04 -8.98
CA GLU A 50 7.29 -10.34 -10.22
C GLU A 50 7.96 -8.99 -9.94
N PHE A 51 7.40 -8.17 -9.05
CA PHE A 51 8.02 -6.90 -8.64
C PHE A 51 9.44 -7.11 -8.13
N THR A 52 9.65 -8.15 -7.31
CA THR A 52 10.98 -8.47 -6.80
C THR A 52 11.98 -8.98 -7.85
N SER A 53 11.54 -9.39 -9.05
CA SER A 53 12.44 -9.78 -10.16
C SER A 53 13.29 -8.62 -10.65
N GLU A 54 12.66 -7.45 -10.77
CA GLU A 54 13.20 -6.29 -11.50
C GLU A 54 13.97 -5.34 -10.60
N LEU A 55 14.06 -5.66 -9.31
CA LEU A 55 14.48 -4.72 -8.31
C LEU A 55 15.79 -5.15 -7.64
N LEU A 56 16.80 -4.28 -7.70
CA LEU A 56 18.06 -4.49 -6.99
C LEU A 56 17.86 -4.44 -5.46
N PRO A 57 18.53 -5.33 -4.70
CA PRO A 57 18.65 -5.17 -3.25
C PRO A 57 19.21 -3.78 -2.92
N GLY A 58 18.64 -3.07 -1.96
CA GLY A 58 19.07 -1.69 -1.65
C GLY A 58 18.09 -0.60 -2.10
N THR A 59 17.35 -0.78 -3.20
CA THR A 59 16.57 0.29 -3.87
C THR A 59 15.07 0.35 -3.52
N GLU A 60 14.67 0.04 -2.28
CA GLU A 60 13.51 -0.85 -2.11
C GLU A 60 12.16 -0.24 -1.78
N VAL A 61 12.08 0.86 -1.03
CA VAL A 61 10.80 1.34 -0.48
C VAL A 61 10.01 2.17 -1.49
N TYR A 62 10.62 3.19 -2.10
CA TYR A 62 9.91 4.06 -3.05
C TYR A 62 9.50 3.29 -4.30
N LYS A 63 10.41 2.47 -4.85
CA LYS A 63 10.07 1.57 -5.97
C LYS A 63 8.97 0.56 -5.62
N LEU A 64 8.87 0.14 -4.36
CA LEU A 64 7.75 -0.71 -3.93
C LEU A 64 6.44 0.09 -3.93
N TYR A 65 6.46 1.34 -3.47
CA TYR A 65 5.29 2.23 -3.56
C TYR A 65 4.88 2.49 -5.02
N ASP A 66 5.83 2.74 -5.93
CA ASP A 66 5.56 2.89 -7.36
C ASP A 66 4.84 1.66 -7.92
N ARG A 67 5.30 0.45 -7.58
CA ARG A 67 4.68 -0.81 -8.04
C ARG A 67 3.29 -1.01 -7.45
N ILE A 68 3.08 -0.66 -6.19
CA ILE A 68 1.75 -0.72 -5.55
C ILE A 68 0.79 0.24 -6.24
N LEU A 69 1.21 1.48 -6.47
CA LEU A 69 0.40 2.49 -7.18
C LEU A 69 0.06 2.05 -8.60
N ALA A 70 1.00 1.43 -9.31
CA ALA A 70 0.78 0.88 -10.65
C ALA A 70 -0.26 -0.25 -10.69
N THR A 71 -0.58 -0.90 -9.55
CA THR A 71 -1.67 -1.89 -9.47
C THR A 71 -3.05 -1.28 -9.25
N CYS A 72 -3.11 0.01 -8.91
CA CYS A 72 -4.39 0.69 -8.71
C CYS A 72 -5.07 0.94 -10.05
N THR A 73 -6.41 0.92 -10.07
CA THR A 73 -7.20 1.18 -11.29
C THR A 73 -6.85 2.51 -11.95
N ASN A 74 -6.54 3.53 -11.16
CA ASN A 74 -6.05 4.82 -11.63
C ASN A 74 -4.84 5.24 -10.78
N PRO A 75 -3.60 4.96 -11.23
CA PRO A 75 -2.40 5.24 -10.46
C PRO A 75 -2.20 6.72 -10.11
N ALA A 76 -2.54 7.63 -11.03
CA ALA A 76 -2.41 9.08 -10.79
C ALA A 76 -3.38 9.56 -9.70
N ARG A 77 -4.62 9.08 -9.74
CA ARG A 77 -5.61 9.38 -8.70
C ARG A 77 -5.24 8.76 -7.35
N ALA A 78 -4.76 7.50 -7.37
CA ALA A 78 -4.26 6.84 -6.16
C ALA A 78 -3.09 7.60 -5.54
N TYR A 79 -2.15 8.08 -6.36
CA TYR A 79 -1.05 8.92 -5.91
C TYR A 79 -1.56 10.22 -5.29
N LEU A 80 -2.49 10.93 -5.94
CA LEU A 80 -3.08 12.15 -5.38
C LEU A 80 -3.68 11.91 -3.99
N HIS A 81 -4.46 10.85 -3.82
CA HIS A 81 -5.09 10.52 -2.54
C HIS A 81 -4.06 10.13 -1.48
N LEU A 82 -3.05 9.33 -1.85
CA LEU A 82 -1.92 8.99 -0.99
C LEU A 82 -1.20 10.26 -0.50
N SER A 83 -0.90 11.19 -1.40
CA SER A 83 -0.20 12.43 -1.11
C SER A 83 -1.02 13.32 -0.19
N VAL A 84 -2.34 13.41 -0.40
CA VAL A 84 -3.24 14.14 0.50
C VAL A 84 -3.19 13.54 1.90
N VAL A 85 -3.44 12.23 2.04
CA VAL A 85 -3.42 11.54 3.34
C VAL A 85 -2.07 11.68 4.05
N ALA A 86 -0.97 11.49 3.33
CA ALA A 86 0.36 11.55 3.88
C ALA A 86 0.74 12.98 4.34
N SER A 87 0.27 14.01 3.63
CA SER A 87 0.57 15.41 3.92
C SER A 87 -0.25 16.00 5.07
N LEU A 88 -1.27 15.29 5.56
CA LEU A 88 -2.07 15.75 6.70
C LEU A 88 -1.22 15.79 7.98
N ALA A 89 -1.25 16.95 8.65
CA ALA A 89 -0.67 17.11 9.98
C ALA A 89 -1.45 16.27 11.01
N ASP A 90 -2.78 16.38 10.97
CA ASP A 90 -3.71 15.58 11.77
C ASP A 90 -4.48 14.61 10.86
N PRO A 91 -4.45 13.29 11.14
CA PRO A 91 -5.20 12.29 10.38
C PRO A 91 -6.69 12.61 10.31
N LEU A 92 -7.26 12.51 9.12
CA LEU A 92 -8.68 12.77 8.85
C LEU A 92 -9.43 11.47 8.54
N SER A 93 -10.74 11.48 8.79
CA SER A 93 -11.63 10.39 8.40
C SER A 93 -11.88 10.36 6.88
N ILE A 94 -12.40 9.26 6.36
CA ILE A 94 -12.72 9.12 4.92
C ILE A 94 -13.70 10.22 4.47
N SER A 95 -14.71 10.54 5.29
CA SER A 95 -15.69 11.58 4.97
C SER A 95 -15.04 12.97 4.91
N GLN A 96 -14.12 13.27 5.83
CA GLN A 96 -13.39 14.54 5.85
C GLN A 96 -12.42 14.66 4.67
N ILE A 97 -11.76 13.57 4.28
CA ILE A 97 -10.90 13.53 3.09
C ILE A 97 -11.75 13.75 1.82
N SER A 98 -12.92 13.11 1.73
CA SER A 98 -13.88 13.32 0.64
C SER A 98 -14.31 14.78 0.52
N GLU A 99 -14.58 15.44 1.65
CA GLU A 99 -14.96 16.85 1.67
C GLU A 99 -13.78 17.75 1.24
N LEU A 100 -12.58 17.48 1.75
CA LEU A 100 -11.36 18.20 1.40
C LEU A 100 -11.03 18.13 -0.10
N LEU A 101 -11.24 16.97 -0.71
CA LEU A 101 -11.00 16.72 -2.14
C LEU A 101 -12.14 17.23 -3.06
N GLY A 102 -13.28 17.60 -2.49
CA GLY A 102 -14.42 18.15 -3.20
C GLY A 102 -15.12 17.15 -4.14
N PRO A 103 -16.14 17.59 -4.91
CA PRO A 103 -17.01 16.70 -5.70
C PRO A 103 -16.32 16.03 -6.91
N GLY A 104 -15.08 16.39 -7.23
CA GLY A 104 -14.31 15.74 -8.29
C GLY A 104 -13.58 14.51 -7.77
N GLU A 105 -12.56 14.77 -6.95
CA GLU A 105 -11.64 13.77 -6.39
C GLU A 105 -12.19 13.10 -5.13
N GLY A 106 -13.15 13.71 -4.44
CA GLY A 106 -13.73 13.17 -3.21
C GLY A 106 -14.74 12.02 -3.40
N ARG A 107 -15.29 11.84 -4.61
CA ARG A 107 -16.46 10.94 -4.81
C ARG A 107 -16.19 9.46 -4.56
N ASP A 108 -14.97 9.02 -4.78
CA ASP A 108 -14.56 7.62 -4.75
C ASP A 108 -13.38 7.37 -3.79
N VAL A 109 -13.21 8.25 -2.79
CA VAL A 109 -12.09 8.19 -1.83
C VAL A 109 -11.97 6.82 -1.19
N GLU A 110 -13.05 6.25 -0.66
CA GLU A 110 -13.01 4.92 -0.05
C GLU A 110 -12.50 3.85 -1.02
N THR A 111 -13.04 3.83 -2.25
CA THR A 111 -12.65 2.90 -3.31
C THR A 111 -11.17 3.04 -3.69
N VAL A 112 -10.65 4.28 -3.72
CA VAL A 112 -9.23 4.55 -4.02
C VAL A 112 -8.34 4.13 -2.84
N LEU A 113 -8.68 4.53 -1.62
CA LEU A 113 -7.87 4.26 -0.42
C LEU A 113 -7.81 2.76 -0.08
N VAL A 114 -8.88 2.00 -0.33
CA VAL A 114 -8.92 0.53 -0.18
C VAL A 114 -7.82 -0.17 -1.00
N GLN A 115 -7.45 0.37 -2.17
CA GLN A 115 -6.37 -0.18 -3.00
C GLN A 115 -4.98 0.10 -2.42
N LEU A 116 -4.87 1.09 -1.53
CA LEU A 116 -3.62 1.54 -0.90
C LEU A 116 -3.41 0.98 0.51
N ARG A 117 -4.21 0.01 0.95
CA ARG A 117 -4.12 -0.53 2.32
C ARG A 117 -2.78 -1.17 2.69
N SER A 118 -1.90 -1.43 1.72
CA SER A 118 -0.56 -1.95 2.03
C SER A 118 0.33 -0.86 2.64
N VAL A 119 0.01 0.41 2.38
CA VAL A 119 0.77 1.59 2.83
C VAL A 119 0.04 2.43 3.87
N MET A 120 -1.27 2.24 4.06
CA MET A 120 -2.08 2.94 5.06
C MET A 120 -3.14 2.02 5.67
N ASP A 121 -3.57 2.36 6.87
CA ASP A 121 -4.65 1.70 7.59
C ASP A 121 -5.98 2.34 7.20
N ILE A 122 -6.87 1.50 6.66
CA ILE A 122 -8.21 1.92 6.22
C ILE A 122 -9.20 1.42 7.27
N PRO A 123 -9.76 2.32 8.09
CA PRO A 123 -10.68 1.92 9.14
C PRO A 123 -11.98 1.38 8.55
N THR A 124 -12.56 0.38 9.21
CA THR A 124 -13.89 -0.14 8.85
C THR A 124 -15.01 0.87 9.16
N GLU A 125 -14.81 1.70 10.17
CA GLU A 125 -15.71 2.80 10.52
C GLU A 125 -15.24 4.08 9.84
N SER A 126 -16.07 4.66 8.98
CA SER A 126 -15.73 5.84 8.17
C SER A 126 -15.52 7.12 8.98
N SER A 127 -15.87 7.13 10.27
CA SER A 127 -15.62 8.21 11.22
C SER A 127 -14.22 8.19 11.83
N LEU A 128 -13.52 7.05 11.76
CA LEU A 128 -12.16 6.92 12.28
C LEU A 128 -11.13 7.47 11.28
N PRO A 129 -9.98 7.95 11.77
CA PRO A 129 -8.96 8.53 10.91
C PRO A 129 -8.20 7.50 10.07
N VAL A 130 -7.87 7.87 8.83
CA VAL A 130 -6.98 7.12 7.94
C VAL A 130 -5.53 7.44 8.30
N ASN A 131 -4.71 6.42 8.54
CA ASN A 131 -3.32 6.60 8.96
C ASN A 131 -2.34 5.90 8.03
N ILE A 132 -1.25 6.55 7.64
CA ILE A 132 -0.16 5.85 6.94
C ILE A 132 0.54 4.87 7.88
N HIS A 133 1.07 3.77 7.32
CA HIS A 133 1.75 2.74 8.12
C HIS A 133 3.15 3.15 8.60
N HIS A 134 3.81 4.07 7.88
CA HIS A 134 5.19 4.45 8.18
C HIS A 134 5.52 5.82 7.59
N SER A 135 6.43 6.55 8.26
CA SER A 135 6.84 7.89 7.85
C SER A 135 7.48 7.94 6.46
N SER A 136 8.08 6.85 5.99
CA SER A 136 8.65 6.76 4.62
C SER A 136 7.63 7.00 3.50
N VAL A 137 6.33 6.87 3.77
CA VAL A 137 5.29 7.26 2.82
C VAL A 137 5.23 8.79 2.67
N ARG A 138 5.42 9.54 3.77
CA ARG A 138 5.54 11.01 3.72
C ARG A 138 6.79 11.43 2.97
N ASP A 139 7.90 10.77 3.29
CA ASP A 139 9.17 11.05 2.61
C ASP A 139 9.04 10.78 1.11
N TYR A 140 8.32 9.71 0.71
CA TYR A 140 8.08 9.37 -0.69
C TYR A 140 7.26 10.40 -1.47
N VAL A 141 6.18 10.93 -0.88
CA VAL A 141 5.32 11.90 -1.58
C VAL A 141 5.89 13.32 -1.60
N SER A 142 6.98 13.54 -0.85
CA SER A 142 7.64 14.85 -0.71
C SER A 142 8.97 14.96 -1.48
N ASP A 143 9.44 13.86 -2.09
CA ASP A 143 10.63 13.80 -2.98
C ASP A 143 10.25 14.27 -4.40
#